data_AF-A0A392TP15-F1
#
_entry.id   AF-A0A392TP15-F1
#
_cell.length_a   1.000
_cell.length_b   1.000
_cell.length_c   1.000
_cell.angle_alpha   90.00
_cell.angle_beta   90.00
_cell.angle_gamma   90.00
#
_symmetry.space_group_name_H-M   'P 1'
#
loop_
_entity.id
_entity.type
_entity.pdbx_description
1 polymer ?
#
loop_
_entity_poly.entity_id
_entity_poly.type
_entity_poly.pdbx_seq_one_letter_code
_entity_poly.pdbx_strand_id
1 'polypeptide(L)' 'MAAARTNAHIAEALATLANIVARDNDPGKDGEKRLERFMSHKLTIFTGGYNPEGAIKWIEELEIIFEAMGCTEEN' A
#
# COMPACT_ATOMS: atom_id res chain seq x y z
N MET A 1 8.75 20.08 33.61
CA MET A 1 7.46 19.41 33.89
C MET A 1 6.54 19.32 32.67
N ALA A 2 6.45 20.35 31.82
CA ALA A 2 5.63 20.32 30.59
C ALA A 2 6.07 19.27 29.54
N ALA A 3 7.38 19.14 29.28
CA ALA A 3 7.90 18.20 28.27
C ALA A 3 7.60 16.72 28.58
N ALA A 4 7.60 16.32 29.85
CA ALA A 4 7.32 14.94 30.25
C ALA A 4 5.85 14.54 29.98
N ARG A 5 4.92 15.47 30.16
CA ARG A 5 3.49 15.27 29.87
C ARG A 5 3.24 15.10 28.37
N THR A 6 3.94 15.88 27.54
CA THR A 6 3.86 15.78 26.08
C THR A 6 4.40 14.44 25.58
N ASN A 7 5.52 13.96 26.12
CA ASN A 7 6.11 12.69 25.72
C ASN A 7 5.21 11.49 26.07
N ALA A 8 4.52 11.53 27.21
CA ALA A 8 3.59 10.47 27.61
C ALA A 8 2.39 10.37 26.64
N HIS A 9 1.82 11.51 26.24
CA HIS A 9 0.72 11.52 25.26
C HIS A 9 1.16 11.04 23.87
N ILE A 10 2.39 11.37 23.44
CA ILE A 10 2.94 10.85 22.18
C ILE A 10 3.12 9.34 22.25
N ALA A 11 3.65 8.82 23.37
CA ALA A 11 3.83 7.39 23.56
C ALA A 11 2.48 6.62 23.56
N GLU A 12 1.44 7.19 24.16
CA GLU A 12 0.09 6.61 24.19
C GLU A 12 -0.57 6.60 22.80
N ALA A 13 -0.42 7.68 22.03
CA ALA A 13 -0.90 7.74 20.65
C ALA A 13 -0.20 6.70 19.76
N LEU A 14 1.12 6.54 19.91
CA LEU A 14 1.90 5.55 19.17
C LEU A 14 1.51 4.10 19.54
N ALA A 15 1.27 3.82 20.83
CA ALA A 15 0.83 2.50 21.28
C ALA A 15 -0.58 2.15 20.77
N THR A 16 -1.46 3.15 20.65
CA THR A 16 -2.81 2.97 20.11
C THR A 16 -2.77 2.64 18.62
N LEU A 17 -1.93 3.33 17.84
CA LEU A 17 -1.72 3.03 16.42
C LEU A 17 -1.14 1.62 16.22
N ALA A 18 -0.13 1.23 17.00
CA ALA A 18 0.46 -0.10 16.91
C ALA A 18 -0.55 -1.24 17.19
N ASN A 19 -1.50 -1.03 18.12
CA ASN A 19 -2.56 -1.99 18.41
C ASN A 19 -3.63 -2.07 17.30
N ILE A 20 -3.84 -1.02 16.52
CA ILE A 20 -4.74 -1.04 15.36
C ILE A 20 -4.09 -1.86 14.24
N VAL A 21 -2.84 -1.54 13.92
CA VAL A 21 -2.05 -2.25 12.90
C VAL A 21 -1.89 -3.74 13.25
N ALA A 22 -1.71 -4.10 14.51
CA ALA A 22 -1.57 -5.51 14.92
C ALA A 22 -2.89 -6.31 14.88
N ARG A 23 -4.06 -5.67 14.88
CA ARG A 23 -5.37 -6.33 14.96
C ARG A 23 -6.01 -6.59 13.59
N ASP A 24 -5.74 -5.74 12.60
CA ASP A 24 -6.27 -5.88 11.23
C ASP A 24 -5.32 -6.65 10.29
N ASN A 25 -4.12 -6.98 10.75
CA ASN A 25 -3.12 -7.65 9.93
C ASN A 25 -3.18 -9.18 10.10
N ASP A 26 -3.95 -9.87 9.25
CA ASP A 26 -3.58 -11.21 8.74
C ASP A 26 -2.85 -11.02 7.40
N PRO A 27 -1.53 -10.72 7.41
CA PRO A 27 -0.79 -10.27 6.25
C PRO A 27 -0.53 -11.33 5.18
N GLY A 28 -0.77 -12.62 5.48
CA GLY A 28 -0.27 -13.72 4.63
C GLY A 28 -1.18 -14.11 3.46
N LYS A 29 -2.38 -13.53 3.32
CA LYS A 29 -3.39 -14.11 2.39
C LYS A 29 -4.18 -13.11 1.56
N ASP A 30 -4.18 -11.81 1.85
CA ASP A 30 -4.97 -10.85 1.08
C ASP A 30 -4.15 -10.18 -0.02
N GLY A 31 -2.98 -9.62 0.30
CA GLY A 31 -2.08 -8.98 -0.67
C GLY A 31 -1.64 -9.92 -1.80
N GLU A 32 -1.21 -11.14 -1.48
CA GLU A 32 -0.81 -12.14 -2.47
C GLU A 32 -1.97 -12.59 -3.37
N LYS A 33 -3.17 -12.80 -2.82
CA LYS A 33 -4.36 -13.17 -3.62
C LYS A 33 -4.84 -12.03 -4.51
N ARG A 34 -4.65 -10.78 -4.08
CA ARG A 34 -5.01 -9.60 -4.85
C ARG A 34 -4.05 -9.39 -6.00
N LEU A 35 -2.75 -9.56 -5.75
CA LEU A 35 -1.73 -9.59 -6.81
C LEU A 35 -1.97 -10.74 -7.78
N GLU A 36 -2.25 -11.95 -7.30
CA GLU A 36 -2.57 -13.11 -8.14
C GLU A 36 -3.83 -12.87 -8.99
N ARG A 37 -4.89 -12.31 -8.39
CA ARG A 37 -6.10 -11.92 -9.13
C ARG A 37 -5.80 -10.87 -10.19
N PHE A 38 -4.98 -9.87 -9.88
CA PHE A 38 -4.56 -8.86 -10.84
C PHE A 38 -3.76 -9.44 -12.01
N MET A 39 -2.78 -10.30 -11.72
CA MET A 39 -1.99 -11.02 -12.73
C MET A 39 -2.82 -12.02 -13.55
N SER A 40 -3.91 -12.56 -12.96
CA SER A 40 -4.86 -13.43 -13.67
C SER A 40 -5.77 -12.66 -14.63
N HIS A 41 -5.90 -11.34 -14.50
CA HIS A 41 -6.53 -10.52 -15.54
C HIS A 41 -5.52 -10.27 -16.65
N LYS A 42 -6.02 -10.12 -17.88
CA LYS A 42 -5.17 -9.91 -19.06
C LYS A 42 -4.56 -8.51 -19.01
N LEU A 43 -3.54 -8.34 -18.18
CA LEU A 43 -2.82 -7.08 -18.04
C LEU A 43 -2.27 -6.67 -19.39
N THR A 44 -2.45 -5.40 -19.72
CA THR A 44 -1.85 -4.78 -20.89
C THR A 44 -0.34 -4.80 -20.68
N ILE A 45 0.33 -5.77 -21.29
CA ILE A 45 1.79 -5.86 -21.29
C ILE A 45 2.32 -4.59 -21.96
N PHE A 46 3.26 -3.91 -21.30
CA PHE A 46 3.95 -2.79 -21.91
C PHE A 46 4.80 -3.28 -23.09
N THR A 47 4.33 -3.05 -24.31
CA THR A 47 5.04 -3.42 -25.55
C THR A 47 5.91 -2.28 -26.10
N GLY A 48 6.12 -1.21 -25.34
CA GLY A 48 6.77 0.03 -25.80
C GLY A 48 8.30 -0.03 -26.00
N GLY A 49 8.94 -1.18 -25.75
CA GLY A 49 10.40 -1.33 -25.87
C GLY A 49 11.18 -0.47 -24.84
N TYR A 50 12.36 0.02 -25.21
CA TYR A 50 13.18 0.92 -24.37
C TYR A 50 12.68 2.38 -24.40
N ASN A 51 11.38 2.59 -24.18
CA ASN A 51 10.80 3.92 -24.07
C ASN A 51 10.55 4.26 -22.59
N PRO A 52 11.45 5.03 -21.94
CA PRO A 52 11.36 5.34 -20.52
C PRO A 52 10.13 6.18 -20.19
N GLU A 53 9.80 7.22 -20.97
CA GLU A 53 8.56 8.01 -20.78
C GLU A 53 7.30 7.14 -20.89
N GLY A 54 7.26 6.24 -21.89
CA GLY A 54 6.14 5.33 -22.06
C GLY A 54 6.00 4.35 -20.89
N ALA A 55 7.12 3.89 -20.34
CA ALA A 55 7.14 2.99 -19.19
C ALA A 55 6.68 3.70 -17.91
N ILE A 56 7.09 4.94 -17.68
CA ILE A 56 6.64 5.75 -16.55
C ILE A 56 5.13 5.93 -16.59
N LYS A 57 4.58 6.34 -17.74
CA LYS A 57 3.13 6.52 -17.90
C LYS A 57 2.36 5.21 -17.72
N TRP A 58 2.90 4.09 -18.18
CA TRP A 58 2.30 2.77 -17.97
C TRP A 58 2.29 2.38 -16.49
N ILE A 59 3.35 2.69 -15.74
CA ILE A 59 3.40 2.47 -14.29
C ILE A 59 2.39 3.34 -13.55
N GLU A 60 2.24 4.63 -13.91
CA GLU A 60 1.21 5.52 -13.33
C GLU A 60 -0.21 4.97 -13.57
N GLU A 61 -0.50 4.46 -14.77
CA GLU A 61 -1.80 3.83 -15.07
C GLU A 61 -2.01 2.55 -14.26
N LEU A 62 -0.98 1.74 -14.04
CA LEU A 62 -1.08 0.58 -13.17
C LEU A 62 -1.35 0.99 -11.72
N GLU A 63 -0.67 2.01 -11.19
CA GLU A 63 -0.86 2.51 -9.83
C GLU A 63 -2.32 2.97 -9.58
N ILE A 64 -2.92 3.68 -10.55
CA ILE A 64 -4.34 4.06 -10.50
C ILE A 64 -5.26 2.84 -10.47
N ILE A 65 -4.95 1.79 -11.23
CA ILE A 65 -5.75 0.56 -11.23
C ILE A 65 -5.58 -0.18 -9.90
N PHE A 66 -4.36 -0.25 -9.35
CA PHE A 66 -4.10 -0.81 -8.02
C PHE A 66 -4.91 -0.05 -6.96
N GLU A 67 -4.85 1.29 -6.95
CA GLU A 67 -5.62 2.14 -6.04
C GLU A 67 -7.13 1.93 -6.19
N ALA A 68 -7.66 1.88 -7.43
CA ALA A 68 -9.08 1.64 -7.70
C ALA A 68 -9.56 0.23 -7.29
N MET A 69 -8.67 -0.76 -7.32
CA MET A 69 -8.91 -2.09 -6.74
C MET A 69 -8.76 -2.12 -5.21
N GLY A 70 -8.49 -0.97 -4.59
CA GLY A 70 -8.25 -0.80 -3.15
C GLY A 70 -6.87 -1.25 -2.70
N CYS A 71 -5.94 -1.57 -3.61
CA CYS A 71 -4.56 -1.99 -3.30
C CYS A 71 -3.68 -0.78 -2.97
N THR A 72 -4.25 0.20 -2.28
CA THR A 72 -3.45 1.11 -1.49
C THR A 72 -2.78 0.25 -0.42
N GLU A 73 -1.47 0.37 -0.27
CA GLU A 73 -0.81 -0.04 0.97
C GLU A 73 -1.59 0.65 2.10
N GLU A 74 -2.45 -0.12 2.77
CA GLU A 74 -3.26 0.39 3.87
C GLU A 74 -2.29 0.72 5.01
N ASN A 75 -2.25 2.00 5.38
CA ASN A 75 -1.53 2.53 6.54
C ASN A 75 -2.08 1.96 7.84
#